data_AF-G3I6U7-F1
#
_entry.id   AF-G3I6U7-F1
#
_cell.length_a   1.000
_cell.length_b   1.000
_cell.length_c   1.000
_cell.angle_alpha   90.00
_cell.angle_beta   90.00
_cell.angle_gamma   90.00
#
_symmetry.space_group_name_H-M   'P 1'
#
loop_
_entity.id
_entity.type
_entity.pdbx_description
1 polymer ?
#
loop_
_entity_poly.entity_id
_entity_poly.type
_entity_poly.pdbx_seq_one_letter_code
_entity_poly.pdbx_strand_id
1 'polypeptide(L)'
;MKSKASLPPKYALELLVVYAWEHGSGVEDFDTAEGFRTVLDLVIKYPQLCIFWMVNYNFNEEPMRTFLLTQIRKKRPVILDPADPTGDVGGGDHWCWHLLAEEAEKWLSSPCFDSKPGQSIQPWKVPVRVP
;
A
#
# COMPACT_ATOMS: atom_id res chain seq x y z
N MET A 1 0.62 25.47 -17.11
CA MET A 1 -0.16 25.47 -15.86
C MET A 1 0.28 24.26 -15.06
N LYS A 2 0.89 24.42 -13.88
CA LYS A 2 1.26 23.27 -13.04
C LYS A 2 -0.04 22.63 -12.55
N SER A 3 -0.28 21.36 -12.88
CA SER A 3 -1.40 20.61 -12.31
C SER A 3 -1.26 20.65 -10.79
N LYS A 4 -2.36 20.88 -10.09
CA LYS A 4 -2.41 20.81 -8.63
C LYS A 4 -1.92 19.41 -8.23
N ALA A 5 -0.78 19.32 -7.54
CA ALA A 5 -0.26 18.05 -7.04
C ALA A 5 -1.36 17.39 -6.20
N SER A 6 -1.82 16.22 -6.65
CA SER A 6 -2.95 15.52 -6.04
C SER A 6 -2.40 14.34 -5.26
N LEU A 7 -2.64 14.32 -3.96
CA LEU A 7 -2.30 13.18 -3.11
C LEU A 7 -3.10 11.95 -3.55
N PRO A 8 -2.62 10.73 -3.25
CA PRO A 8 -3.39 9.51 -3.49
C PRO A 8 -4.76 9.58 -2.80
N PRO A 9 -5.81 8.95 -3.36
CA PRO A 9 -7.12 8.92 -2.74
C PRO A 9 -7.06 8.20 -1.39
N LYS A 10 -7.91 8.62 -0.44
CA LYS A 10 -8.05 7.97 0.88
C LYS A 10 -8.24 6.46 0.75
N TYR A 11 -9.04 6.03 -0.23
CA TYR A 11 -9.31 4.62 -0.50
C TYR A 11 -8.05 3.81 -0.83
N ALA A 12 -7.04 4.40 -1.48
CA ALA A 12 -5.77 3.70 -1.71
C ALA A 12 -5.04 3.37 -0.40
N LEU A 13 -5.13 4.24 0.62
CA LEU A 13 -4.56 3.96 1.94
C LEU A 13 -5.42 2.98 2.74
N GLU A 14 -6.75 3.02 2.61
CA GLU A 14 -7.62 2.03 3.23
C GLU A 14 -7.25 0.61 2.75
N LEU A 15 -7.05 0.42 1.44
CA LEU A 15 -6.58 -0.84 0.89
C LEU A 15 -5.14 -1.19 1.32
N LEU A 16 -4.26 -0.21 1.45
CA LEU A 16 -2.90 -0.45 1.92
C LEU A 16 -2.86 -0.88 3.40
N VAL A 17 -3.76 -0.37 4.23
CA VAL A 17 -3.94 -0.78 5.63
C VAL A 17 -4.43 -2.23 5.69
N VAL A 18 -5.44 -2.59 4.88
CA VAL A 18 -5.93 -3.97 4.79
C VAL A 18 -4.79 -4.91 4.38
N TYR A 19 -4.05 -4.56 3.32
CA TYR A 19 -2.91 -5.35 2.84
C TYR A 19 -1.81 -5.52 3.91
N ALA A 20 -1.47 -4.44 4.62
CA ALA A 20 -0.49 -4.49 5.70
C ALA A 20 -0.90 -5.46 6.80
N TRP A 21 -2.17 -5.43 7.20
CA TRP A 21 -2.69 -6.33 8.21
C TRP A 21 -2.73 -7.79 7.74
N GLU A 22 -3.27 -8.06 6.54
CA GLU A 22 -3.40 -9.42 6.00
C GLU A 22 -2.05 -10.15 5.86
N HIS A 23 -1.00 -9.43 5.45
CA HIS A 23 0.30 -10.02 5.19
C HIS A 23 1.33 -9.84 6.31
N GLY A 24 1.06 -8.97 7.28
CA GLY A 24 1.98 -8.65 8.37
C GLY A 24 1.56 -9.22 9.72
N SER A 25 0.27 -9.26 9.99
CA SER A 25 -0.31 -9.64 11.29
C SER A 25 -1.32 -10.78 11.15
N GLY A 26 -2.45 -10.52 10.48
CA GLY A 26 -3.54 -11.46 10.27
C GLY A 26 -4.32 -11.84 11.54
N VAL A 27 -4.01 -11.23 12.70
CA VAL A 27 -4.68 -11.51 13.97
C VAL A 27 -5.63 -10.36 14.36
N GLU A 28 -6.66 -10.68 15.15
CA GLU A 28 -7.66 -9.68 15.60
C GLU A 28 -7.08 -8.68 16.61
N ASP A 29 -6.21 -9.16 17.51
CA ASP A 29 -5.56 -8.34 18.53
C ASP A 29 -4.10 -8.06 18.13
N PHE A 30 -3.80 -6.79 17.84
CA PHE A 30 -2.48 -6.35 17.41
C PHE A 30 -2.18 -4.94 17.91
N ASP A 31 -0.89 -4.61 18.03
CA ASP A 31 -0.48 -3.25 18.39
C ASP A 31 -0.76 -2.28 17.23
N THR A 32 -1.59 -1.28 17.50
CA THR A 32 -1.94 -0.24 16.53
C THR A 32 -0.71 0.52 16.04
N ALA A 33 0.29 0.73 16.90
CA ALA A 33 1.50 1.44 16.53
C ALA A 33 2.39 0.61 15.59
N GLU A 34 2.47 -0.71 15.77
CA GLU A 34 3.15 -1.60 14.80
C GLU A 34 2.44 -1.57 13.44
N GLY A 35 1.10 -1.65 13.45
CA GLY A 35 0.30 -1.56 12.23
C GLY A 35 0.46 -0.22 11.51
N PHE A 36 0.39 0.88 12.26
CA PHE A 36 0.59 2.22 11.71
C PHE A 36 2.01 2.40 11.16
N ARG A 37 3.04 1.93 11.89
CA ARG A 37 4.43 1.94 11.42
C ARG A 37 4.57 1.18 10.11
N THR A 38 3.94 0.01 10.00
CA THR A 38 3.96 -0.83 8.81
C THR A 38 3.38 -0.12 7.59
N VAL A 39 2.26 0.60 7.76
CA VAL A 39 1.64 1.36 6.67
C VAL A 39 2.54 2.50 6.20
N LEU A 40 3.17 3.25 7.10
CA LEU A 40 4.14 4.29 6.73
C LEU A 40 5.33 3.70 5.96
N ASP A 41 5.84 2.55 6.41
CA ASP A 41 6.91 1.82 5.74
C ASP A 41 6.53 1.40 4.31
N LEU A 42 5.28 0.99 4.08
CA LEU A 42 4.76 0.66 2.74
C LEU A 42 4.60 1.90 1.86
N VAL A 43 4.10 3.00 2.43
CA VAL A 43 4.01 4.30 1.74
C VAL A 43 5.38 4.76 1.25
N ILE A 44 6.43 4.63 2.06
CA ILE A 44 7.80 4.96 1.66
C ILE A 44 8.28 4.05 0.52
N LYS A 45 7.86 2.78 0.54
CA LYS A 45 8.18 1.78 -0.49
C LYS A 45 7.24 1.83 -1.70
N TYR A 46 6.41 2.87 -1.85
CA TYR A 46 5.45 2.99 -2.96
C TYR A 46 5.99 2.67 -4.37
N PRO A 47 7.26 2.99 -4.74
CA PRO A 47 7.75 2.69 -6.09
C PRO A 47 7.82 1.19 -6.40
N GLN A 48 7.71 0.35 -5.36
CA GLN A 48 7.79 -1.10 -5.47
C GLN A 48 6.41 -1.77 -5.41
N LEU A 49 5.36 -1.07 -4.97
CA LEU A 49 4.06 -1.65 -4.62
C LEU A 49 3.28 -2.18 -5.82
N CYS A 50 2.99 -3.48 -5.78
CA CYS A 50 2.06 -4.15 -6.69
C CYS A 50 1.10 -5.02 -5.90
N ILE A 51 -0.07 -4.46 -5.59
CA ILE A 51 -1.05 -5.07 -4.70
C ILE A 51 -2.34 -5.32 -5.49
N PHE A 52 -2.90 -6.51 -5.33
CA PHE A 52 -4.19 -6.91 -5.87
C PHE A 52 -4.74 -8.07 -5.03
N TRP A 53 -6.04 -8.29 -5.11
CA TRP A 53 -6.71 -9.41 -4.47
C TRP A 53 -7.37 -10.29 -5.52
N MET A 54 -7.54 -11.57 -5.21
CA MET A 54 -8.25 -12.52 -6.08
C MET A 54 -9.59 -12.98 -5.48
N VAL A 55 -10.29 -12.05 -4.81
CA VAL A 55 -11.56 -12.33 -4.13
C VAL A 55 -12.74 -12.29 -5.10
N ASN A 56 -12.84 -11.25 -5.94
CA ASN A 56 -13.96 -11.07 -6.87
C ASN A 56 -13.59 -11.29 -8.35
N TYR A 57 -12.30 -11.43 -8.65
CA TYR A 57 -11.76 -11.75 -9.97
C TYR A 57 -10.48 -12.57 -9.82
N ASN A 58 -10.07 -13.29 -10.86
CA ASN A 58 -8.85 -14.11 -10.83
C ASN A 58 -8.30 -14.34 -12.24
N PHE A 59 -7.16 -15.03 -12.33
CA PHE A 59 -6.47 -15.33 -13.59
C PHE A 59 -6.96 -16.63 -14.26
N ASN A 60 -8.12 -17.18 -13.90
CA ASN A 60 -8.54 -18.49 -14.43
C ASN A 60 -9.02 -18.40 -15.89
N GLU A 61 -9.75 -17.34 -16.24
CA GLU A 61 -10.27 -17.13 -17.60
C GLU A 61 -9.32 -16.29 -18.44
N GLU A 62 -9.08 -16.69 -19.69
CA GLU A 62 -8.09 -16.05 -20.58
C GLU A 62 -8.28 -14.54 -20.80
N PRO A 63 -9.50 -14.02 -21.06
CA PRO A 63 -9.70 -12.57 -21.20
C PRO A 63 -9.34 -11.82 -19.91
N MET A 64 -9.75 -12.35 -18.75
CA MET A 64 -9.48 -11.75 -17.46
C MET A 64 -8.00 -11.84 -17.08
N ARG A 65 -7.37 -13.00 -17.28
CA ARG A 65 -5.93 -13.21 -17.08
C ARG A 65 -5.11 -12.20 -17.88
N THR A 66 -5.39 -12.11 -19.18
CA THR A 66 -4.70 -11.19 -20.07
C THR A 66 -4.86 -9.76 -19.57
N PHE A 67 -6.08 -9.37 -19.22
CA PHE A 67 -6.36 -8.05 -18.69
C PHE A 67 -5.61 -7.75 -17.38
N LEU A 68 -5.70 -8.62 -16.38
CA LEU A 68 -5.02 -8.44 -15.09
C LEU A 68 -3.49 -8.37 -15.27
N LEU A 69 -2.91 -9.17 -16.16
CA LEU A 69 -1.48 -9.10 -16.50
C LEU A 69 -1.09 -7.72 -17.05
N THR A 70 -1.97 -7.05 -17.81
CA THR A 70 -1.71 -5.66 -18.24
C THR A 70 -1.76 -4.68 -17.07
N GLN A 71 -2.71 -4.86 -16.15
CA GLN A 71 -2.86 -4.00 -14.97
C GLN A 71 -1.65 -4.08 -14.05
N ILE A 72 -1.24 -5.30 -13.66
CA ILE A 72 -0.11 -5.49 -12.74
C ILE A 72 1.24 -5.12 -13.35
N ARG A 73 1.33 -4.86 -14.66
CA ARG A 73 2.56 -4.37 -15.33
C ARG A 73 2.61 -2.84 -15.44
N LYS A 74 1.55 -2.13 -15.04
CA LYS A 74 1.51 -0.66 -15.02
C LYS A 74 2.59 -0.07 -14.11
N LYS A 75 2.85 1.21 -14.32
CA LYS A 75 3.77 2.01 -13.50
C LYS A 75 3.34 1.97 -12.04
N ARG A 76 4.31 1.79 -11.15
CA ARG A 76 4.09 1.65 -9.71
C ARG A 76 3.84 3.02 -9.05
N PRO A 77 3.06 3.08 -7.96
CA PRO A 77 2.41 1.95 -7.30
C PRO A 77 1.18 1.48 -8.07
N VAL A 78 0.94 0.17 -8.07
CA VAL A 78 -0.32 -0.43 -8.53
C VAL A 78 -1.01 -1.01 -7.32
N ILE A 79 -2.24 -0.56 -7.08
CA ILE A 79 -3.12 -1.08 -6.04
C ILE A 79 -4.46 -1.28 -6.73
N LEU A 80 -4.77 -2.52 -7.09
CA LEU A 80 -6.02 -2.84 -7.77
C LEU A 80 -7.17 -2.94 -6.77
N ASP A 81 -8.27 -2.28 -7.11
CA ASP A 81 -9.52 -2.37 -6.37
C ASP A 81 -9.97 -3.85 -6.33
N PRO A 82 -10.19 -4.43 -5.15
CA PRO A 82 -10.68 -5.81 -5.04
C PRO A 82 -12.08 -6.00 -5.64
N ALA A 83 -12.87 -4.93 -5.85
CA ALA A 83 -14.21 -4.99 -6.43
C ALA A 83 -14.26 -4.61 -7.92
N ASP A 84 -13.21 -4.00 -8.47
CA ASP A 84 -13.14 -3.57 -9.86
C ASP A 84 -11.73 -3.82 -10.45
N PRO A 85 -11.54 -4.84 -11.32
CA PRO A 85 -10.23 -5.15 -11.88
C PRO A 85 -9.69 -4.04 -12.79
N THR A 86 -10.52 -3.09 -13.21
CA THR A 86 -10.12 -1.94 -14.04
C THR A 86 -9.62 -0.75 -13.22
N GLY A 87 -9.93 -0.73 -11.92
CA GLY A 87 -9.62 0.34 -10.98
C GLY A 87 -8.24 0.18 -10.35
N ASP A 88 -7.21 0.78 -10.95
CA ASP A 88 -5.92 0.98 -10.28
C ASP A 88 -5.96 2.26 -9.43
N VAL A 89 -6.21 2.10 -8.13
CA VAL A 89 -6.25 3.23 -7.17
C VAL A 89 -4.85 3.68 -6.76
N GLY A 90 -3.83 2.85 -6.99
CA GLY A 90 -2.42 3.21 -6.83
C GLY A 90 -1.97 4.24 -7.86
N GLY A 91 -2.46 4.12 -9.09
CA GLY A 91 -2.42 5.18 -10.10
C GLY A 91 -1.03 5.61 -10.57
N GLY A 92 0.04 4.85 -10.29
CA GLY A 92 1.38 5.17 -10.78
C GLY A 92 1.83 6.60 -10.46
N ASP A 93 2.09 7.39 -11.50
CA ASP A 93 2.47 8.81 -11.41
C ASP A 93 1.31 9.80 -11.52
N HIS A 94 0.06 9.31 -11.59
CA HIS A 94 -1.12 10.18 -11.51
C HIS A 94 -1.25 10.85 -10.14
N TRP A 95 -0.72 10.22 -9.09
CA TRP A 95 -0.73 10.73 -7.71
C TRP A 95 0.66 11.09 -7.21
N CYS A 96 0.73 12.08 -6.33
CA CYS A 96 1.96 12.54 -5.70
C CYS A 96 2.34 11.70 -4.48
N TRP A 97 2.54 10.39 -4.68
CA TRP A 97 2.98 9.46 -3.63
C TRP A 97 4.29 9.88 -2.94
N HIS A 98 5.20 10.54 -3.66
CA HIS A 98 6.44 11.07 -3.10
C HIS A 98 6.19 12.07 -1.97
N LEU A 99 5.18 12.95 -2.07
CA LEU A 99 4.84 13.89 -0.99
C LEU A 99 4.32 13.15 0.25
N LEU A 100 3.55 12.08 0.04
CA LEU A 100 3.06 11.25 1.13
C LEU A 100 4.19 10.44 1.77
N ALA A 101 5.15 9.95 0.98
CA ALA A 101 6.35 9.26 1.45
C ALA A 101 7.26 10.19 2.26
N GLU A 102 7.50 11.42 1.79
CA GLU A 102 8.25 12.44 2.53
C GLU A 102 7.61 12.73 3.89
N GLU A 103 6.28 12.79 3.95
CA GLU A 103 5.57 12.99 5.22
C GLU A 103 5.65 11.73 6.10
N ALA A 104 5.50 10.54 5.51
CA ALA A 104 5.65 9.27 6.24
C ALA A 104 7.03 9.14 6.89
N GLU A 105 8.11 9.53 6.21
CA GLU A 105 9.48 9.54 6.76
C GLU A 105 9.60 10.44 7.99
N LYS A 106 8.98 11.62 7.99
CA LYS A 106 8.96 12.51 9.17
C LYS A 106 8.19 11.88 10.32
N TRP A 107 7.04 11.25 10.02
CA TRP A 107 6.23 10.58 11.02
C TRP A 107 6.96 9.41 11.69
N LEU A 108 7.92 8.76 11.02
CA LEU A 108 8.73 7.69 11.63
C LEU A 108 9.53 8.14 12.86
N SER A 109 9.78 9.45 13.00
CA SER A 109 10.46 10.06 14.16
C SER A 109 9.48 10.58 15.22
N SER A 110 8.18 10.34 15.05
CA SER A 110 7.14 10.75 16.00
C SER A 110 7.20 9.91 17.28
N PRO A 111 6.88 10.48 18.45
CA PRO A 111 6.75 9.74 19.70
C PRO A 111 5.78 8.56 19.67
N CYS A 112 4.91 8.49 18.65
CA CYS A 112 4.04 7.34 18.39
C CYS A 112 4.80 6.01 18.26
N PHE A 113 6.11 6.05 17.95
CA PHE A 113 6.95 4.87 17.76
C PHE A 113 8.02 4.68 18.84
N ASP A 114 7.94 5.47 19.92
CA ASP A 114 8.82 5.36 21.07
C ASP A 114 8.21 4.36 22.06
N SER A 115 8.79 3.16 22.16
CA SER A 115 8.33 2.16 23.13
C SER A 115 9.05 2.33 24.48
N LYS A 116 10.39 2.30 24.47
CA LYS A 116 11.31 2.44 25.61
C LYS A 116 12.62 3.08 25.14
N PRO A 117 13.45 3.64 26.03
CA PRO A 117 14.77 4.14 25.65
C PRO A 117 15.58 3.05 24.93
N GLY A 118 15.91 3.30 23.65
CA GLY A 118 16.67 2.37 22.80
C GLY A 118 15.84 1.30 22.07
N GLN A 119 14.51 1.30 22.17
CA GLN A 119 13.65 0.34 21.48
C GLN A 119 12.60 1.08 20.62
N SER A 120 12.78 1.05 19.30
CA SER A 120 11.82 1.59 18.34
C SER A 120 10.83 0.49 17.93
N ILE A 121 9.56 0.86 17.81
CA ILE A 121 8.51 -0.03 17.29
C ILE A 121 8.88 -0.48 15.88
N GLN A 122 8.88 -1.79 15.66
CA GLN A 122 9.25 -2.38 14.37
C GLN A 122 7.99 -2.60 13.51
N PRO A 123 8.07 -2.35 12.19
CA PRO A 123 7.00 -2.73 11.28
C PRO A 123 6.91 -4.25 11.14
N TRP A 124 5.74 -4.75 10.77
CA TRP A 124 5.57 -6.13 10.31
C TRP A 124 6.34 -6.36 9.00
N LYS A 125 6.71 -7.62 8.76
CA LYS A 125 7.39 -8.03 7.53
C LYS A 125 6.37 -8.24 6.41
N VAL A 126 5.97 -7.15 5.76
CA VAL A 126 5.01 -7.17 4.66
C VAL A 126 5.72 -7.14 3.30
N PRO A 127 5.40 -8.06 2.35
CA PRO A 127 5.96 -8.01 1.01
C PRO A 127 5.42 -6.80 0.23
N VAL A 128 6.24 -6.20 -0.63
CA VAL A 128 5.81 -5.05 -1.47
C VAL A 128 5.05 -5.49 -2.73
N ARG A 129 4.97 -6.79 -3.00
CA ARG A 129 4.27 -7.36 -4.15
C ARG A 129 3.63 -8.68 -3.75
N VAL A 130 2.43 -8.92 -4.25
CA VAL A 130 1.81 -10.26 -4.18
C VAL A 130 2.66 -11.22 -5.03
N PRO A 131 2.96 -12.44 -4.54
CA PRO A 131 3.67 -13.48 -5.30
C PRO A 131 2.98 -13.85 -6.61
#